data_AF-A0A2G6MUX3-F1
#
_entry.id   AF-A0A2G6MUX3-F1
#
_cell.length_a   1.000
_cell.length_b   1.000
_cell.length_c   1.000
_cell.angle_alpha   90.00
_cell.angle_beta   90.00
_cell.angle_gamma   90.00
#
_symmetry.space_group_name_H-M   'P 1'
#
loop_
_entity.id
_entity.type
_entity.pdbx_description
1 polymer ?
#
loop_
_entity_poly.entity_id
_entity_poly.type
_entity_poly.pdbx_seq_one_letter_code
_entity_poly.pdbx_strand_id
1 'polypeptide(L)'
;MAGEASWLGKLAKVSTWLDKATPPLADSPMGFDELADLLRAGFVQAPGALGVWFEGSTCDTTKATLMGLKAAHLARLHRFVRLQRRLGWSVANLDRAIDVLGAGNLDEAFLSKVSHALRLMAQVDIPLDELLAWWGPLDTRRWQPRLRRGVPAGAPDGGSGMGFVFDAALTPQPDKAEDQSQYDRLFQTQTTTAGGVDPA
;
A
#
# COMPACT_ATOMS: atom_id res chain seq x y z
N MET A 1 -8.35 -30.28 8.64
CA MET A 1 -8.94 -28.91 8.61
C MET A 1 -8.95 -28.20 9.98
N ALA A 2 -9.09 -28.89 11.13
CA ALA A 2 -9.06 -28.24 12.45
C ALA A 2 -7.69 -27.61 12.83
N GLY A 3 -6.59 -28.18 12.34
CA GLY A 3 -5.24 -27.65 12.60
C GLY A 3 -4.95 -26.32 11.90
N GLU A 4 -5.47 -26.13 10.68
CA GLU A 4 -5.20 -24.92 9.88
C GLU A 4 -5.87 -23.67 10.46
N ALA A 5 -7.14 -23.79 10.85
CA ALA A 5 -7.87 -22.70 11.49
C ALA A 5 -7.21 -22.26 12.81
N SER A 6 -6.62 -23.20 13.56
CA SER A 6 -5.95 -22.94 14.85
C SER A 6 -4.67 -22.12 14.70
N TRP A 7 -3.77 -22.46 13.76
CA TRP A 7 -2.52 -21.70 13.59
C TRP A 7 -2.75 -20.38 12.85
N LEU A 8 -3.69 -20.33 11.90
CA LEU A 8 -4.08 -19.08 11.24
C LEU A 8 -4.65 -18.08 12.26
N GLY A 9 -5.51 -18.52 13.18
CA GLY A 9 -6.05 -17.65 14.23
C GLY A 9 -4.98 -17.09 15.17
N LYS A 10 -3.90 -17.85 15.44
CA LYS A 10 -2.75 -17.36 16.22
C LYS A 10 -1.95 -16.29 15.46
N LEU A 11 -1.73 -16.49 14.16
CA LEU A 11 -1.00 -15.53 13.32
C LEU A 11 -1.84 -14.31 12.89
N ALA A 12 -3.17 -14.39 13.01
CA ALA A 12 -4.05 -13.26 12.77
C ALA A 12 -3.91 -12.17 13.85
N LYS A 13 -3.40 -12.50 15.04
CA LYS A 13 -3.10 -11.49 16.06
C LYS A 13 -1.94 -10.60 15.61
N VAL A 14 -2.16 -9.29 15.57
CA VAL A 14 -1.17 -8.32 15.09
C VAL A 14 0.10 -8.37 15.95
N SER A 15 -0.01 -8.44 17.26
CA SER A 15 1.15 -8.57 18.16
C SER A 15 2.03 -9.78 17.84
N THR A 16 1.41 -10.95 17.64
CA THR A 16 2.13 -12.18 17.27
C THR A 16 2.81 -12.05 15.91
N TRP A 17 2.18 -11.34 14.97
CA TRP A 17 2.78 -11.07 13.68
C TRP A 17 3.98 -10.14 13.81
N LEU A 18 3.89 -9.03 14.55
CA LEU A 18 5.00 -8.09 14.75
C LEU A 18 6.19 -8.77 15.43
N ASP A 19 5.94 -9.62 16.43
CA ASP A 19 6.97 -10.39 17.13
C ASP A 19 7.70 -11.37 16.20
N LYS A 20 6.98 -12.00 15.26
CA LYS A 20 7.55 -13.03 14.36
C LYS A 20 8.09 -12.47 13.06
N ALA A 21 7.55 -11.34 12.61
CA ALA A 21 7.98 -10.67 11.40
C ALA A 21 9.24 -9.83 11.64
N THR A 22 9.56 -9.46 12.89
CA THR A 22 10.81 -8.79 13.23
C THR A 22 12.02 -9.67 12.86
N PRO A 23 12.96 -9.20 12.01
CA PRO A 23 14.19 -9.93 11.73
C PRO A 23 15.00 -10.11 13.02
N PRO A 24 15.70 -11.24 13.21
CA PRO A 24 16.55 -11.47 14.38
C PRO A 24 17.77 -10.51 14.48
N LEU A 25 17.98 -9.66 13.48
CA LEU A 25 19.12 -8.74 13.33
C LEU A 25 18.70 -7.27 13.14
N ALA A 26 17.42 -6.94 13.30
CA ALA A 26 16.99 -5.55 13.21
C ALA A 26 17.13 -4.86 14.57
N ASP A 27 17.78 -3.69 14.58
CA ASP A 27 17.87 -2.82 15.77
C ASP A 27 16.51 -2.25 16.20
N SER A 28 15.48 -2.39 15.37
CA SER A 28 14.13 -1.94 15.66
C SER A 28 13.10 -3.05 15.37
N PRO A 29 12.16 -3.34 16.30
CA PRO A 29 11.05 -4.23 16.02
C PRO A 29 10.19 -3.65 14.90
N MET A 30 9.67 -4.52 14.05
CA MET A 30 8.74 -4.12 12.99
C MET A 30 7.54 -3.39 13.61
N GLY A 31 7.33 -2.14 13.22
CA GLY A 31 6.26 -1.30 13.75
C GLY A 31 4.91 -1.55 13.08
N PHE A 32 3.83 -1.02 13.68
CA PHE A 32 2.50 -1.06 13.06
C PHE A 32 2.49 -0.36 11.69
N ASP A 33 3.28 0.70 11.50
CA ASP A 33 3.37 1.42 10.23
C ASP A 33 3.94 0.54 9.11
N GLU A 34 4.94 -0.29 9.40
CA GLU A 34 5.51 -1.23 8.41
C GLU A 34 4.51 -2.34 8.05
N LEU A 35 3.76 -2.85 9.03
CA LEU A 35 2.64 -3.76 8.77
C LEU A 35 1.56 -3.07 7.91
N ALA A 36 1.20 -1.84 8.25
CA ALA A 36 0.20 -1.07 7.52
C ALA A 36 0.63 -0.87 6.07
N ASP A 37 1.91 -0.58 5.82
CA ASP A 37 2.46 -0.47 4.47
C ASP A 37 2.42 -1.80 3.73
N LEU A 38 2.80 -2.92 4.36
CA LEU A 38 2.73 -4.25 3.76
C LEU A 38 1.29 -4.65 3.40
N LEU A 39 0.32 -4.30 4.23
CA LEU A 39 -1.09 -4.51 3.93
C LEU A 39 -1.59 -3.61 2.77
N ARG A 40 -0.86 -2.58 2.36
CA ARG A 40 -1.21 -1.78 1.17
C ARG A 40 -0.73 -2.38 -0.14
N ALA A 41 0.19 -3.32 -0.12
CA ALA A 41 0.70 -3.93 -1.34
C ALA A 41 -0.45 -4.63 -2.08
N GLY A 42 -0.73 -4.20 -3.32
CA GLY A 42 -1.71 -4.86 -4.18
C GLY A 42 -1.38 -6.34 -4.38
N PHE A 43 -0.08 -6.67 -4.41
CA PHE A 43 0.38 -8.05 -4.38
C PHE A 43 -0.17 -8.79 -3.17
N VAL A 44 -0.11 -8.24 -1.95
CA VAL A 44 -0.60 -8.91 -0.73
C VAL A 44 -2.12 -9.01 -0.74
N GLN A 45 -2.84 -8.01 -1.24
CA GLN A 45 -4.30 -7.93 -1.26
C GLN A 45 -4.97 -8.79 -2.35
N ALA A 46 -4.21 -9.30 -3.33
CA ALA A 46 -4.76 -10.06 -4.46
C ALA A 46 -5.66 -11.26 -4.09
N PRO A 47 -5.41 -12.05 -3.02
CA PRO A 47 -6.29 -13.16 -2.62
C PRO A 47 -7.60 -12.72 -1.92
N GLY A 48 -7.76 -11.43 -1.64
CA GLY A 48 -8.92 -10.84 -0.98
C GLY A 48 -8.54 -9.67 -0.06
N ALA A 49 -9.55 -8.87 0.30
CA ALA A 49 -9.35 -7.72 1.16
C ALA A 49 -8.94 -8.14 2.59
N LEU A 50 -7.74 -7.73 3.00
CA LEU A 50 -7.28 -7.74 4.38
C LEU A 50 -7.56 -6.39 5.05
N GLY A 51 -7.91 -6.45 6.33
CA GLY A 51 -8.02 -5.27 7.18
C GLY A 51 -7.58 -5.55 8.61
N VAL A 52 -7.46 -4.50 9.40
CA VAL A 52 -7.13 -4.57 10.83
C VAL A 52 -8.37 -4.17 11.63
N TRP A 53 -8.67 -4.92 12.68
CA TRP A 53 -9.74 -4.60 13.62
C TRP A 53 -9.19 -4.51 15.03
N PHE A 54 -9.52 -3.42 15.73
CA PHE A 54 -9.19 -3.21 17.14
C PHE A 54 -10.42 -3.40 18.01
N GLU A 55 -10.29 -4.18 19.08
CA GLU A 55 -11.32 -4.29 20.12
C GLU A 55 -11.31 -3.03 20.99
N GLY A 56 -12.21 -2.09 20.68
CA GLY A 56 -12.37 -0.82 21.38
C GLY A 56 -11.90 0.41 20.58
N SER A 57 -11.84 1.55 21.24
CA SER A 57 -11.48 2.85 20.65
C SER A 57 -9.97 3.15 20.70
N THR A 58 -9.18 2.30 21.36
CA THR A 58 -7.73 2.47 21.53
C THR A 58 -6.93 1.72 20.46
N CYS A 59 -5.88 2.34 19.94
CA CYS A 59 -4.93 1.72 18.99
C CYS A 59 -3.95 0.75 19.70
N ASP A 60 -4.48 -0.19 20.47
CA ASP A 60 -3.70 -1.21 21.18
C ASP A 60 -3.46 -2.43 20.27
N THR A 61 -2.21 -2.65 19.86
CA THR A 61 -1.84 -3.75 18.94
C THR A 61 -2.02 -5.14 19.54
N THR A 62 -2.11 -5.25 20.87
CA THR A 62 -2.42 -6.53 21.55
C THR A 62 -3.88 -6.94 21.39
N LYS A 63 -4.75 -5.96 21.09
CA LYS A 63 -6.18 -6.10 20.84
C LYS A 63 -6.54 -5.95 19.36
N ALA A 64 -5.53 -6.04 18.49
CA ALA A 64 -5.69 -5.90 17.05
C ALA A 64 -5.62 -7.25 16.35
N THR A 65 -6.56 -7.49 15.45
CA THR A 65 -6.67 -8.73 14.66
C THR A 65 -6.73 -8.42 13.17
N LEU A 66 -5.98 -9.19 12.39
CA LEU A 66 -6.05 -9.21 10.93
C LEU A 66 -7.30 -9.95 10.48
N MET A 67 -8.23 -9.22 9.88
CA MET A 67 -9.48 -9.74 9.34
C MET A 67 -9.28 -10.17 7.88
N GLY A 68 -9.92 -11.27 7.48
CA GLY A 68 -9.82 -11.81 6.11
C GLY A 68 -8.52 -12.59 5.82
N LEU A 69 -7.68 -12.85 6.83
CA LEU A 69 -6.42 -13.56 6.66
C LEU A 69 -6.64 -15.00 6.17
N LYS A 70 -5.87 -15.40 5.16
CA LYS A 70 -5.90 -16.74 4.54
C LYS A 70 -4.46 -17.24 4.39
N ALA A 71 -4.25 -18.55 4.28
CA ALA A 71 -2.92 -19.12 4.03
C ALA A 71 -2.24 -18.52 2.76
N ALA A 72 -3.02 -18.21 1.71
CA ALA A 72 -2.53 -17.55 0.50
C ALA A 72 -1.93 -16.16 0.77
N HIS A 73 -2.52 -15.39 1.69
CA HIS A 73 -1.98 -14.09 2.11
C HIS A 73 -0.62 -14.26 2.79
N LEU A 74 -0.49 -15.23 3.69
CA LEU A 74 0.75 -15.49 4.41
C LEU A 74 1.87 -15.96 3.48
N ALA A 75 1.57 -16.81 2.50
CA ALA A 75 2.54 -17.22 1.49
C ALA A 75 3.06 -16.02 0.68
N ARG A 76 2.17 -15.09 0.31
CA ARG A 76 2.52 -13.87 -0.42
C ARG A 76 3.32 -12.91 0.45
N LEU A 77 2.89 -12.62 1.67
CA LEU A 77 3.62 -11.81 2.65
C LEU A 77 5.04 -12.33 2.89
N HIS A 78 5.19 -13.64 3.09
CA HIS A 78 6.51 -14.25 3.31
C HIS A 78 7.46 -14.02 2.12
N ARG A 79 6.98 -14.25 0.89
CA ARG A 79 7.79 -14.05 -0.32
C ARG A 79 8.11 -12.57 -0.56
N PHE A 80 7.13 -11.71 -0.34
CA PHE A 80 7.27 -10.26 -0.48
C PHE A 80 8.34 -9.72 0.48
N VAL A 81 8.20 -9.99 1.79
CA VAL A 81 9.14 -9.52 2.82
C VAL A 81 10.55 -10.08 2.59
N ARG A 82 10.66 -11.36 2.21
CA ARG A 82 11.98 -11.95 1.92
C ARG A 82 12.68 -11.25 0.75
N LEU A 83 11.95 -10.96 -0.33
CA LEU A 83 12.52 -10.26 -1.48
C LEU A 83 12.80 -8.79 -1.18
N GLN A 84 11.88 -8.11 -0.51
CA GLN A 84 12.04 -6.73 -0.06
C GLN A 84 13.33 -6.55 0.73
N ARG A 85 13.59 -7.43 1.72
CA ARG A 85 14.82 -7.41 2.52
C ARG A 85 16.07 -7.67 1.70
N ARG A 86 15.97 -8.52 0.68
CA ARG A 86 17.11 -8.83 -0.20
C ARG A 86 17.47 -7.65 -1.11
N LEU A 87 16.47 -6.88 -1.53
CA LEU A 87 16.63 -5.74 -2.44
C LEU A 87 16.82 -4.40 -1.71
N GLY A 88 16.40 -4.29 -0.44
CA GLY A 88 16.38 -3.03 0.30
C GLY A 88 15.33 -2.03 -0.22
N TRP A 89 14.39 -2.47 -1.05
CA TRP A 89 13.37 -1.60 -1.63
C TRP A 89 12.25 -1.29 -0.64
N SER A 90 11.64 -0.12 -0.79
CA SER A 90 10.39 0.20 -0.09
C SER A 90 9.27 -0.76 -0.53
N VAL A 91 8.26 -0.93 0.33
CA VAL A 91 7.05 -1.71 -0.03
C VAL A 91 6.44 -1.18 -1.32
N ALA A 92 6.42 0.15 -1.46
CA ALA A 92 5.93 0.86 -2.65
C ALA A 92 6.61 0.41 -3.93
N ASN A 93 7.95 0.45 -3.92
CA ASN A 93 8.77 0.14 -5.07
C ASN A 93 8.67 -1.33 -5.45
N LEU A 94 8.67 -2.23 -4.46
CA LEU A 94 8.53 -3.66 -4.74
C LEU A 94 7.13 -4.00 -5.27
N ASP A 95 6.08 -3.45 -4.67
CA ASP A 95 4.71 -3.66 -5.15
C ASP A 95 4.52 -3.10 -6.56
N ARG A 96 5.10 -1.92 -6.86
CA ARG A 96 5.11 -1.37 -8.23
C ARG A 96 5.84 -2.28 -9.21
N ALA A 97 7.02 -2.76 -8.84
CA ALA A 97 7.79 -3.63 -9.70
C ALA A 97 7.06 -4.95 -9.99
N ILE A 98 6.40 -5.53 -8.99
CA ILE A 98 5.58 -6.75 -9.17
C ILE A 98 4.41 -6.49 -10.13
N ASP A 99 3.77 -5.34 -10.03
CA ASP A 99 2.70 -4.94 -10.95
C ASP A 99 3.21 -4.79 -12.39
N VAL A 100 4.25 -3.98 -12.59
CA VAL A 100 4.79 -3.63 -13.93
C VAL A 100 5.53 -4.79 -14.59
N LEU A 101 6.48 -5.42 -13.87
CA LEU A 101 7.35 -6.44 -14.45
C LEU A 101 6.75 -7.85 -14.30
N GLY A 102 6.00 -8.09 -13.22
CA GLY A 102 5.47 -9.40 -12.86
C GLY A 102 4.00 -9.63 -13.21
N ALA A 103 3.27 -8.61 -13.68
CA ALA A 103 1.82 -8.67 -13.88
C ALA A 103 1.09 -9.21 -12.63
N GLY A 104 1.51 -8.78 -11.43
CA GLY A 104 0.94 -9.22 -10.16
C GLY A 104 1.48 -10.55 -9.61
N ASN A 105 2.42 -11.17 -10.33
CA ASN A 105 3.06 -12.43 -9.93
C ASN A 105 4.50 -12.20 -9.46
N LEU A 106 4.83 -12.83 -8.33
CA LEU A 106 6.20 -12.96 -7.86
C LEU A 106 6.61 -14.40 -8.18
N ASP A 107 7.25 -14.63 -9.31
CA ASP A 107 7.68 -15.95 -9.80
C ASP A 107 9.11 -15.88 -10.37
N GLU A 108 9.59 -16.97 -10.96
CA GLU A 108 10.93 -17.02 -11.55
C GLU A 108 11.12 -16.01 -12.69
N ALA A 109 10.09 -15.84 -13.53
CA ALA A 109 10.12 -14.88 -14.63
C ALA A 109 10.23 -13.44 -14.11
N PHE A 110 9.48 -13.11 -13.06
CA PHE A 110 9.62 -11.82 -12.37
C PHE A 110 11.03 -11.62 -11.81
N LEU A 111 11.61 -12.63 -11.15
CA LEU A 111 12.97 -12.52 -10.59
C LEU A 111 14.03 -12.30 -11.69
N SER A 112 13.88 -12.95 -12.84
CA SER A 112 14.76 -12.72 -14.00
C SER A 112 14.64 -11.27 -14.51
N LYS A 113 13.42 -10.74 -14.64
CA LYS A 113 13.18 -9.34 -15.04
C LYS A 113 13.75 -8.34 -14.02
N VAL A 114 13.60 -8.60 -12.73
CA VAL A 114 14.21 -7.76 -11.68
C VAL A 114 15.74 -7.77 -11.78
N SER A 115 16.35 -8.92 -12.06
CA SER A 115 17.80 -9.00 -12.28
C SER A 115 18.25 -8.13 -13.47
N HIS A 116 17.53 -8.17 -14.58
CA HIS A 116 17.81 -7.31 -15.73
C HIS A 116 17.58 -5.83 -15.42
N ALA A 117 16.49 -5.49 -14.72
CA ALA A 117 16.19 -4.12 -14.30
C ALA A 117 17.33 -3.55 -13.43
N LEU A 118 17.78 -4.29 -12.41
CA LEU A 118 18.89 -3.86 -11.55
C LEU A 118 20.19 -3.62 -12.33
N ARG A 119 20.51 -4.48 -13.30
CA ARG A 119 21.70 -4.31 -14.16
C ARG A 119 21.57 -3.07 -15.03
N LEU A 120 20.37 -2.81 -15.56
CA LEU A 120 20.11 -1.66 -16.41
C LEU A 120 20.13 -0.35 -15.62
N MET A 121 19.56 -0.31 -14.40
CA MET A 121 19.68 0.83 -13.48
C MET A 121 21.14 1.20 -13.26
N ALA A 122 22.00 0.20 -13.01
CA ALA A 122 23.43 0.43 -12.77
C ALA A 122 24.21 0.88 -14.01
N GLN A 123 23.73 0.54 -15.21
CA GLN A 123 24.38 0.92 -16.47
C GLN A 123 23.99 2.33 -16.93
N VAL A 124 22.73 2.72 -16.71
CA VAL A 124 22.18 4.00 -17.17
C VAL A 124 22.18 5.05 -16.06
N ASP A 125 22.38 4.64 -14.82
CA ASP A 125 22.42 5.50 -13.62
C ASP A 125 21.11 6.27 -13.39
N ILE A 126 19.98 5.55 -13.43
CA ILE A 126 18.63 6.10 -13.18
C ILE A 126 17.95 5.40 -12.00
N PRO A 127 17.05 6.11 -11.28
CA PRO A 127 16.32 5.51 -10.18
C PRO A 127 15.26 4.51 -10.67
N LEU A 128 14.81 3.64 -9.75
CA LEU A 128 13.92 2.52 -10.09
C LEU A 128 12.56 2.97 -10.62
N ASP A 129 11.99 4.01 -10.03
CA ASP A 129 10.70 4.58 -10.42
C ASP A 129 10.71 5.10 -11.87
N GLU A 130 11.79 5.79 -12.25
CA GLU A 130 12.01 6.22 -13.64
C GLU A 130 12.15 5.01 -14.57
N LEU A 131 12.95 4.01 -14.17
CA LEU A 131 13.11 2.79 -14.97
C LEU A 131 11.76 2.07 -15.16
N LEU A 132 10.95 1.92 -14.11
CA LEU A 132 9.66 1.23 -14.19
C LEU A 132 8.66 1.95 -15.10
N ALA A 133 8.76 3.27 -15.26
CA ALA A 133 7.93 4.04 -16.19
C ALA A 133 8.21 3.71 -17.67
N TRP A 134 9.31 3.04 -18.00
CA TRP A 134 9.58 2.60 -19.37
C TRP A 134 8.74 1.39 -19.79
N TRP A 135 8.26 0.60 -18.83
CA TRP A 135 7.47 -0.63 -19.08
C TRP A 135 6.04 -0.55 -18.55
N GLY A 136 5.62 0.58 -17.99
CA GLY A 136 4.29 0.75 -17.43
C GLY A 136 3.89 2.22 -17.29
N PRO A 137 2.65 2.53 -16.89
CA PRO A 137 2.22 3.90 -16.69
C PRO A 137 3.02 4.59 -15.56
N LEU A 138 2.98 5.92 -15.50
CA LEU A 138 3.50 6.64 -14.34
C LEU A 138 2.76 6.18 -13.07
N ASP A 139 3.49 5.97 -11.97
CA ASP A 139 2.88 5.57 -10.71
C ASP A 139 2.13 6.76 -10.09
N THR A 140 0.81 6.77 -10.23
CA THR A 140 -0.05 7.80 -9.64
C THR A 140 -0.51 7.44 -8.23
N ARG A 141 -0.06 6.30 -7.67
CA ARG A 141 -0.48 5.86 -6.34
C ARG A 141 0.17 6.77 -5.30
N ARG A 142 -0.65 7.48 -4.52
CA ARG A 142 -0.17 8.18 -3.32
C ARG A 142 0.19 7.14 -2.26
N TRP A 143 1.47 6.85 -2.12
CA TRP A 143 2.04 6.10 -1.00
C TRP A 143 2.11 7.00 0.25
N GLN A 144 0.94 7.34 0.78
CA GLN A 144 0.80 7.98 2.09
C GLN A 144 0.35 6.93 3.13
N PRO A 145 0.85 6.97 4.37
CA PRO A 145 0.55 5.98 5.40
C PRO A 145 -0.85 6.20 5.96
N ARG A 146 -1.90 5.71 5.30
CA ARG A 146 -3.25 5.68 5.87
C ARG A 146 -4.01 4.46 5.38
N LEU A 147 -3.87 3.36 6.11
CA LEU A 147 -5.01 2.48 6.34
C LEU A 147 -6.24 3.37 6.63
N ARG A 148 -7.31 3.25 5.85
CA ARG A 148 -8.49 4.12 6.02
C ARG A 148 -9.37 3.54 7.10
N ARG A 149 -9.94 4.41 7.94
CA ARG A 149 -10.95 3.98 8.91
C ARG A 149 -12.14 3.39 8.15
N GLY A 150 -12.50 2.15 8.46
CA GLY A 150 -13.58 1.41 7.81
C GLY A 150 -13.76 0.04 8.44
N VAL A 151 -14.92 -0.58 8.23
CA VAL A 151 -15.23 -1.89 8.84
C VAL A 151 -14.73 -3.01 7.91
N PRO A 152 -13.73 -3.82 8.30
CA PRO A 152 -13.27 -4.92 7.48
C PRO A 152 -14.31 -6.05 7.42
N ALA A 153 -14.30 -6.80 6.31
CA ALA A 153 -15.13 -7.98 6.18
C ALA A 153 -14.81 -8.99 7.29
N GLY A 154 -15.86 -9.43 8.01
CA GLY A 154 -15.72 -10.35 9.16
C GLY A 154 -15.47 -9.66 10.51
N ALA A 155 -15.55 -8.33 10.58
CA ALA A 155 -15.63 -7.62 11.85
C ALA A 155 -16.91 -8.01 12.62
N PRO A 156 -16.88 -8.05 13.96
CA PRO A 156 -18.06 -8.35 14.77
C PRO A 156 -19.13 -7.26 14.64
N ASP A 157 -20.38 -7.67 14.41
CA ASP A 157 -21.54 -6.77 14.30
C ASP A 157 -21.79 -6.02 15.62
N GLY A 158 -21.96 -4.70 15.55
CA GLY A 158 -22.34 -3.86 16.70
C GLY A 158 -21.22 -3.57 17.72
N GLY A 159 -19.97 -3.96 17.46
CA GLY A 159 -18.85 -3.67 18.35
C GLY A 159 -18.43 -2.20 18.34
N SER A 160 -18.13 -1.62 19.51
CA SER A 160 -17.51 -0.30 19.68
C SER A 160 -16.01 -0.28 19.29
N GLY A 161 -15.66 -1.03 18.25
CA GLY A 161 -14.29 -1.22 17.77
C GLY A 161 -13.91 -0.27 16.65
N MET A 162 -12.61 -0.15 16.41
CA MET A 162 -12.06 0.63 15.32
C MET A 162 -11.51 -0.29 14.24
N GLY A 163 -12.05 -0.17 13.03
CA GLY A 163 -11.57 -0.92 11.87
C GLY A 163 -10.74 -0.06 10.93
N PHE A 164 -9.82 -0.72 10.25
CA PHE A 164 -9.01 -0.18 9.19
C PHE A 164 -9.03 -1.12 8.00
N VAL A 165 -9.28 -0.57 6.81
CA VAL A 165 -9.38 -1.34 5.56
C VAL A 165 -8.43 -0.81 4.51
N PHE A 166 -8.03 -1.72 3.62
CA PHE A 166 -7.42 -1.36 2.36
C PHE A 166 -8.49 -0.86 1.39
N ASP A 167 -8.31 0.36 0.87
CA ASP A 167 -9.19 0.96 -0.12
C ASP A 167 -8.61 0.71 -1.52
N ALA A 168 -9.11 -0.33 -2.20
CA ALA A 168 -8.73 -0.65 -3.58
C ALA A 168 -9.32 0.32 -4.62
N ALA A 169 -10.28 1.18 -4.22
CA ALA A 169 -11.07 2.02 -5.12
C ALA A 169 -10.51 3.45 -5.30
N LEU A 170 -9.31 3.74 -4.81
CA LEU A 170 -8.65 5.02 -5.07
C LEU A 170 -8.02 5.07 -6.48
N THR A 171 -8.86 5.25 -7.50
CA THR A 171 -8.67 6.41 -8.40
C THR A 171 -8.43 7.66 -7.55
N PRO A 172 -7.63 8.66 -7.99
CA PRO A 172 -7.50 9.91 -7.27
C PRO A 172 -8.90 10.44 -6.99
N GLN A 173 -9.35 10.30 -5.76
CA GLN A 173 -10.54 11.00 -5.33
C GLN A 173 -10.09 12.46 -5.39
N PRO A 174 -10.74 13.33 -6.19
CA PRO A 174 -10.41 14.74 -6.16
C PRO A 174 -10.44 15.12 -4.69
N ASP A 175 -9.33 15.66 -4.21
CA ASP A 175 -9.18 16.12 -2.84
C ASP A 175 -10.50 16.79 -2.47
N LYS A 176 -11.09 16.46 -1.31
CA LYS A 176 -12.28 17.17 -0.79
C LYS A 176 -12.05 18.64 -1.06
N ALA A 177 -12.72 19.20 -2.09
CA ALA A 177 -12.26 20.39 -2.82
C ALA A 177 -11.21 21.15 -2.03
N GLU A 178 -9.93 20.78 -2.20
CA GLU A 178 -8.83 21.57 -1.63
C GLU A 178 -9.13 22.97 -2.11
N ASP A 179 -9.44 23.87 -1.17
CA ASP A 179 -9.99 25.19 -1.38
C ASP A 179 -9.50 25.79 -2.70
N GLN A 180 -10.28 25.55 -3.78
CA GLN A 180 -9.88 25.89 -5.14
C GLN A 180 -9.79 27.41 -5.31
N SER A 181 -10.23 28.17 -4.30
CA SER A 181 -10.10 29.62 -4.23
C SER A 181 -8.65 30.10 -4.31
N GLN A 182 -7.65 29.29 -3.94
CA GLN A 182 -6.25 29.66 -4.15
C GLN A 182 -5.89 29.63 -5.64
N TYR A 183 -6.30 28.59 -6.38
CA TYR A 183 -6.04 28.47 -7.81
C TYR A 183 -6.88 29.46 -8.63
N ASP A 184 -8.16 29.65 -8.27
CA ASP A 184 -9.04 30.65 -8.90
C ASP A 184 -8.49 32.07 -8.73
N ARG A 185 -7.93 32.41 -7.55
CA ARG A 185 -7.28 33.71 -7.31
C ARG A 185 -6.03 33.93 -8.15
N LEU A 186 -5.27 32.87 -8.45
CA LEU A 186 -4.04 32.96 -9.24
C LEU A 186 -4.31 33.16 -10.75
N PHE A 187 -5.45 32.70 -11.25
CA PHE A 187 -5.76 32.71 -12.69
C PHE A 187 -6.90 33.66 -13.10
N GLN A 188 -7.57 34.34 -12.16
CA GLN A 188 -8.58 35.37 -12.47
C GLN A 188 -8.00 36.75 -12.84
N THR A 189 -6.69 36.98 -12.69
CA THR A 189 -6.07 38.23 -13.16
C THR A 189 -5.65 38.09 -14.63
N GLN A 190 -6.61 38.21 -15.56
CA GLN A 190 -6.45 38.84 -16.89
C GLN A 190 -7.60 38.51 -17.86
N THR A 191 -8.85 38.86 -17.51
CA THR A 191 -9.91 38.99 -18.55
C THR A 191 -10.90 40.11 -18.21
N THR A 192 -10.42 41.35 -18.15
CA THR A 192 -11.21 42.59 -18.36
C THR A 192 -10.14 43.66 -18.62
N THR A 193 -9.91 44.20 -19.81
CA THR A 193 -10.86 44.96 -20.64
C THR A 193 -10.24 45.08 -22.04
N ALA A 194 -10.81 44.42 -23.04
CA ALA A 194 -10.57 44.74 -24.45
C ALA A 194 -11.94 44.80 -25.13
N GLY A 195 -12.33 46.00 -25.56
CA GLY A 195 -13.53 46.20 -26.38
C GLY A 195 -14.47 47.29 -25.87
N GLY A 196 -14.05 48.54 -26.03
CA GLY A 196 -14.94 49.71 -25.98
C GLY A 196 -14.47 50.71 -27.03
N VAL A 197 -14.79 50.44 -28.30
CA VAL A 197 -14.72 51.44 -29.39
C VAL A 197 -16.16 51.87 -29.64
N ASP A 198 -16.49 53.10 -29.25
CA ASP A 198 -17.76 53.76 -29.55
C ASP A 198 -17.88 54.06 -31.06
N PRO A 199 -19.07 53.97 -31.65
CA PRO A 199 -19.33 54.49 -32.99
C PRO A 199 -20.03 55.86 -32.91
N ALA A 200 -19.38 56.90 -33.43
CA ALA A 200 -19.95 58.01 -34.21
C ALA A 200 -18.86 59.03 -34.55
#